data_AF-A0A0D3IGZ9-F1
#
_entry.id   AF-A0A0D3IGZ9-F1
#
_cell.length_a   1.000
_cell.length_b   1.000
_cell.length_c   1.000
_cell.angle_alpha   90.00
_cell.angle_beta   90.00
_cell.angle_gamma   90.00
#
_symmetry.space_group_name_H-M   'P 1'
#
loop_
_entity.id
_entity.type
_entity.pdbx_description
1 polymer ?
#
loop_
_entity_poly.entity_id
_entity_poly.type
_entity_poly.pdbx_seq_one_letter_code
_entity_poly.pdbx_strand_id
1 'polypeptide(L)'
;MSEPNREGAEGAGQPSDDDDFAAALEACMASDEDDEMEEGEDLLTTLPDDCLLRILRFLPHASLLTTALRSVNKRFGDAVAAEGLASALELALRTCGGATFRLKFRPLVFNLGDPKNPQLRRKLLDGALSPSAMLQLTASDMASSALQRQRSEWREKRKRDCVRERPVKGFVTDLYRCDRCDCTRAAVHRAIRAGQKQVDRARTYATCTDCSHRWEV
;
A
#
# COMPACT_ATOMS: atom_id res chain seq x y z
N MET A 1 -49.17 36.98 -12.97
CA MET A 1 -48.59 35.70 -13.46
C MET A 1 -47.13 36.00 -13.74
N SER A 2 -46.26 35.95 -12.72
CA SER A 2 -45.64 34.74 -12.13
C SER A 2 -44.40 34.34 -12.95
N GLU A 3 -43.23 34.77 -12.46
CA GLU A 3 -41.86 34.17 -12.42
C GLU A 3 -41.38 33.19 -13.53
N PRO A 4 -40.12 32.69 -13.57
CA PRO A 4 -38.93 32.91 -12.70
C PRO A 4 -37.64 33.23 -13.50
N ASN A 5 -36.66 33.92 -12.91
CA ASN A 5 -35.49 33.42 -12.16
C ASN A 5 -34.25 33.17 -13.03
N ARG A 6 -33.16 33.80 -12.58
CA ARG A 6 -31.86 33.96 -13.21
C ARG A 6 -30.91 33.09 -12.40
N GLU A 7 -30.82 31.81 -12.72
CA GLU A 7 -29.85 30.90 -12.09
C GLU A 7 -29.20 30.00 -13.16
N GLY A 8 -27.89 29.81 -13.03
CA GLY A 8 -27.10 28.88 -13.83
C GLY A 8 -25.87 29.55 -14.44
N ALA A 9 -24.65 29.11 -14.19
CA ALA A 9 -24.14 28.08 -13.32
C ALA A 9 -22.66 28.42 -13.10
N GLU A 10 -22.21 28.35 -11.85
CA GLU A 10 -20.81 28.43 -11.51
C GLU A 10 -20.04 27.35 -12.28
N GLY A 11 -18.93 27.76 -12.87
CA GLY A 11 -18.06 26.88 -13.64
C GLY A 11 -17.51 25.77 -12.75
N ALA A 12 -18.06 24.56 -12.90
CA ALA A 12 -17.38 23.36 -12.48
C ALA A 12 -16.15 23.19 -13.38
N GLY A 13 -14.99 23.66 -12.90
CA GLY A 13 -13.70 23.28 -13.45
C GLY A 13 -13.61 21.75 -13.44
N GLN A 14 -13.63 21.15 -14.62
CA GLN A 14 -13.47 19.71 -14.77
C GLN A 14 -12.05 19.31 -14.31
N PRO A 15 -11.88 18.13 -13.68
CA PRO A 15 -10.58 17.67 -13.22
C PRO A 15 -9.65 17.54 -14.44
N SER A 16 -8.43 18.03 -14.27
CA SER A 16 -7.41 18.00 -15.29
C SER A 16 -6.94 16.57 -15.52
N ASP A 17 -6.47 16.23 -16.73
CA ASP A 17 -5.88 14.90 -17.04
C ASP A 17 -4.68 14.57 -16.11
N ASP A 18 -4.14 15.57 -15.41
CA ASP A 18 -3.10 15.43 -14.39
C ASP A 18 -3.66 14.85 -13.06
N ASP A 19 -4.93 15.13 -12.72
CA ASP A 19 -5.62 14.58 -11.54
C ASP A 19 -5.90 13.07 -11.71
N ASP A 20 -6.26 12.65 -12.94
CA ASP A 20 -6.48 11.23 -13.28
C ASP A 20 -5.16 10.44 -13.28
N PHE A 21 -4.03 11.05 -13.65
CA PHE A 21 -2.72 10.40 -13.60
C PHE A 21 -2.22 10.25 -12.16
N ALA A 22 -2.38 11.28 -11.32
CA ALA A 22 -2.07 11.20 -9.90
C ALA A 22 -2.92 10.12 -9.22
N ALA A 23 -4.23 10.08 -9.51
CA ALA A 23 -5.13 9.05 -9.01
C ALA A 23 -4.78 7.65 -9.54
N ALA A 24 -4.35 7.50 -10.79
CA ALA A 24 -3.91 6.22 -11.35
C ALA A 24 -2.58 5.72 -10.75
N LEU A 25 -1.64 6.64 -10.48
CA LEU A 25 -0.38 6.34 -9.78
C LEU A 25 -0.67 5.91 -8.34
N GLU A 26 -1.55 6.64 -7.65
CA GLU A 26 -1.98 6.32 -6.29
C GLU A 26 -2.74 4.98 -6.25
N ALA A 27 -3.61 4.73 -7.21
CA ALA A 27 -4.32 3.46 -7.36
C ALA A 27 -3.38 2.29 -7.67
N CYS A 28 -2.37 2.47 -8.54
CA CYS A 28 -1.35 1.44 -8.83
C CYS A 28 -0.45 1.15 -7.62
N MET A 29 -0.13 2.19 -6.84
CA MET A 29 0.61 2.03 -5.58
C MET A 29 -0.24 1.37 -4.48
N ALA A 30 -1.56 1.55 -4.50
CA ALA A 30 -2.50 0.99 -3.53
C ALA A 30 -3.02 -0.42 -3.90
N SER A 31 -2.89 -0.86 -5.16
CA SER A 31 -3.46 -2.13 -5.64
C SER A 31 -2.62 -3.37 -5.35
N ASP A 32 -1.47 -3.24 -4.69
CA ASP A 32 -0.61 -4.38 -4.38
C ASP A 32 -0.11 -4.37 -2.92
N GLU A 33 -0.99 -4.06 -1.97
CA GLU A 33 -0.76 -4.48 -0.57
C GLU A 33 -0.93 -6.00 -0.37
N ASP A 34 -1.32 -6.75 -1.42
CA ASP A 34 -1.41 -8.21 -1.40
C ASP A 34 -0.01 -8.84 -1.51
N ASP A 35 0.65 -8.88 -0.36
CA ASP A 35 1.20 -10.10 0.24
C ASP A 35 1.48 -11.28 -0.74
N GLU A 36 2.68 -11.29 -1.35
CA GLU A 36 3.41 -12.56 -1.47
C GLU A 36 3.91 -12.94 -0.06
N MET A 37 2.99 -13.44 0.76
CA MET A 37 3.30 -14.13 2.01
C MET A 37 3.84 -15.52 1.65
N GLU A 38 5.14 -15.76 1.89
CA GLU A 38 5.65 -17.13 1.97
C GLU A 38 4.85 -17.87 3.04
N GLU A 39 4.20 -18.96 2.62
CA GLU A 39 3.41 -19.88 3.45
C GLU A 39 4.28 -20.49 4.56
N GLY A 40 4.31 -19.82 5.71
CA GLY A 40 4.47 -20.47 7.00
C GLY A 40 3.08 -20.82 7.51
N GLU A 41 2.75 -22.12 7.50
CA GLU A 41 1.46 -22.65 7.94
C GLU A 41 1.28 -22.54 9.47
N ASP A 42 1.25 -21.32 10.02
CA ASP A 42 0.85 -21.08 11.40
C ASP A 42 -0.69 -21.00 11.44
N LEU A 43 -1.34 -22.09 11.88
CA LEU A 43 -2.81 -22.22 11.95
C LEU A 43 -3.51 -21.06 12.70
N LEU A 44 -2.79 -20.35 13.56
CA LEU A 44 -3.33 -19.22 14.33
C LEU A 44 -3.45 -17.93 13.50
N THR A 45 -2.58 -17.77 12.49
CA THR A 45 -2.47 -16.54 11.69
C THR A 45 -3.18 -16.67 10.34
N THR A 46 -3.80 -17.81 10.05
CA THR A 46 -4.66 -18.07 8.88
C THR A 46 -6.15 -18.18 9.23
N LEU A 47 -6.51 -18.29 10.52
CA LEU A 47 -7.91 -18.34 10.97
C LEU A 47 -8.71 -17.10 10.56
N PRO A 48 -9.97 -17.21 10.14
CA PRO A 48 -10.85 -16.04 9.98
C PRO A 48 -10.96 -15.25 11.29
N ASP A 49 -11.09 -13.92 11.20
CA ASP A 49 -11.08 -13.05 12.38
C ASP A 49 -12.19 -13.41 13.39
N ASP A 50 -13.35 -13.87 12.92
CA ASP A 50 -14.45 -14.34 13.79
C ASP A 50 -14.06 -15.57 14.62
N CYS A 51 -13.29 -16.48 14.03
CA CYS A 51 -12.77 -17.67 14.71
C CYS A 51 -11.68 -17.29 15.70
N LEU A 52 -10.77 -16.39 15.29
CA LEU A 52 -9.73 -15.82 16.16
C LEU A 52 -10.39 -15.18 17.39
N LEU A 53 -11.42 -14.36 17.21
CA LEU A 53 -12.12 -13.69 18.31
C LEU A 53 -12.81 -14.64 19.28
N ARG A 54 -13.41 -15.73 18.78
CA ARG A 54 -13.96 -16.78 19.64
C ARG A 54 -12.87 -17.42 20.48
N ILE A 55 -11.75 -17.78 19.87
CA ILE A 55 -10.60 -18.41 20.55
C ILE A 55 -10.03 -17.47 21.61
N LEU A 56 -9.81 -16.22 21.24
CA LEU A 56 -9.27 -15.16 22.09
C LEU A 56 -10.19 -14.77 23.26
N ARG A 57 -11.50 -15.02 23.16
CA ARG A 57 -12.42 -14.84 24.29
C ARG A 57 -12.22 -15.86 25.41
N PHE A 58 -11.67 -17.03 25.09
CA PHE A 58 -11.53 -18.15 26.02
C PHE A 58 -10.08 -18.51 26.35
N LEU A 59 -9.10 -17.98 25.60
CA LEU A 59 -7.67 -18.11 25.92
C LEU A 59 -7.09 -16.81 26.48
N PRO A 60 -6.19 -16.89 27.48
CA PRO A 60 -5.42 -15.72 27.90
C PRO A 60 -4.46 -15.31 26.76
N HIS A 61 -4.60 -14.10 26.23
CA HIS A 61 -3.75 -13.59 25.13
C HIS A 61 -2.26 -13.63 25.47
N ALA A 62 -1.91 -13.42 26.75
CA ALA A 62 -0.55 -13.55 27.23
C ALA A 62 0.05 -14.94 26.99
N SER A 63 -0.72 -16.05 26.99
CA SER A 63 -0.15 -17.39 26.74
C SER A 63 0.29 -17.57 25.29
N LEU A 64 -0.48 -17.03 24.35
CA LEU A 64 -0.14 -17.02 22.92
C LEU A 64 1.11 -16.18 22.67
N LEU A 65 1.18 -14.99 23.25
CA LEU A 65 2.35 -14.12 23.17
C LEU A 65 3.58 -14.76 23.83
N THR A 66 3.41 -15.40 24.99
CA THR A 66 4.48 -16.15 25.66
C THR A 66 5.00 -17.27 24.77
N THR A 67 4.12 -17.98 24.08
CA THR A 67 4.49 -19.07 23.18
C THR A 67 5.27 -18.54 21.97
N ALA A 68 4.83 -17.44 21.36
CA ALA A 68 5.55 -16.78 20.27
C ALA A 68 6.95 -16.29 20.71
N LEU A 69 7.05 -15.72 21.91
CA LEU A 69 8.33 -15.29 22.49
C LEU A 69 9.24 -16.49 22.82
N ARG A 70 8.68 -17.62 23.26
CA ARG A 70 9.42 -18.84 23.63
C ARG A 70 9.87 -19.71 22.46
N SER A 71 9.19 -19.70 21.31
CA SER A 71 9.32 -20.74 20.26
C SER A 71 10.74 -20.97 19.71
N VAL A 72 11.70 -20.05 19.94
CA VAL A 72 13.09 -20.19 19.44
C VAL A 72 14.15 -20.01 20.53
N ASN A 73 13.85 -19.39 21.68
CA ASN A 73 14.85 -19.11 22.72
C ASN A 73 14.85 -20.20 23.81
N LYS A 74 15.81 -21.13 23.74
CA LYS A 74 15.99 -22.22 24.72
C LYS A 74 16.76 -21.80 25.99
N ARG A 75 17.06 -20.51 26.18
CA ARG A 75 17.78 -20.02 27.37
C ARG A 75 16.81 -19.87 28.54
N PHE A 76 17.12 -20.51 29.67
CA PHE A 76 16.24 -20.60 30.84
C PHE A 76 15.87 -19.22 31.44
N GLY A 77 16.77 -18.24 31.40
CA GLY A 77 16.52 -16.88 31.90
C GLY A 77 15.53 -16.06 31.07
N ASP A 78 15.41 -16.36 29.77
CA ASP A 78 14.56 -15.61 28.85
C ASP A 78 13.08 -16.01 29.01
N ALA A 79 12.81 -17.17 29.63
CA ALA A 79 11.47 -17.73 29.77
C ALA A 79 10.59 -16.96 30.77
N VAL A 80 11.16 -16.49 31.88
CA VAL A 80 10.45 -15.67 32.89
C VAL A 80 10.28 -14.24 32.39
N ALA A 81 11.31 -13.70 31.73
CA ALA A 81 11.23 -12.39 31.09
C ALA A 81 10.15 -12.37 29.99
N ALA A 82 10.04 -13.44 29.20
CA ALA A 82 9.01 -13.57 28.17
C ALA A 82 7.57 -13.55 28.74
N GLU A 83 7.33 -14.18 29.90
CA GLU A 83 6.01 -14.16 30.55
C GLU A 83 5.65 -12.74 31.02
N GLY A 84 6.55 -12.05 31.71
CA GLY A 84 6.32 -10.67 32.15
C GLY A 84 6.10 -9.71 30.98
N LEU A 85 6.88 -9.87 29.91
CA LEU A 85 6.74 -9.08 28.69
C LEU A 85 5.43 -9.36 27.95
N ALA A 86 5.01 -10.62 27.89
CA ALA A 86 3.73 -11.01 27.29
C ALA A 86 2.55 -10.40 28.04
N SER A 87 2.57 -10.40 29.38
CA SER A 87 1.56 -9.71 30.18
C SER A 87 1.56 -8.20 29.94
N ALA A 88 2.74 -7.57 29.82
CA ALA A 88 2.84 -6.15 29.51
C ALA A 88 2.30 -5.80 28.12
N LEU A 89 2.57 -6.62 27.11
CA LEU A 89 2.01 -6.48 25.76
C LEU A 89 0.48 -6.65 25.77
N GLU A 90 -0.05 -7.65 26.49
CA GLU A 90 -1.49 -7.83 26.61
C GLU A 90 -2.16 -6.61 27.26
N LEU A 91 -1.58 -6.08 28.33
CA LEU A 91 -2.10 -4.88 28.99
C LEU A 91 -2.07 -3.69 28.02
N ALA A 92 -0.96 -3.46 27.34
CA ALA A 92 -0.82 -2.39 26.37
C ALA A 92 -1.85 -2.52 25.22
N LEU A 93 -2.04 -3.73 24.69
CA LEU A 93 -3.05 -4.03 23.68
C LEU A 93 -4.47 -3.72 24.16
N ARG A 94 -4.81 -4.10 25.40
CA ARG A 94 -6.13 -3.82 25.99
C ARG A 94 -6.36 -2.31 26.13
N THR A 95 -5.33 -1.53 26.44
CA THR A 95 -5.44 -0.06 26.55
C THR A 95 -5.65 0.64 25.21
N CYS A 96 -5.27 0.03 24.08
CA CYS A 96 -5.47 0.63 22.75
C CYS A 96 -6.94 0.61 22.27
N GLY A 97 -7.83 -0.15 22.92
CA GLY A 97 -9.24 -0.29 22.54
C GLY A 97 -9.54 -1.56 21.71
N GLY A 98 -10.79 -2.03 21.75
CA GLY A 98 -11.15 -3.34 21.21
C GLY A 98 -11.03 -3.53 19.69
N ALA A 99 -11.13 -2.46 18.89
CA ALA A 99 -10.98 -2.55 17.43
C ALA A 99 -9.50 -2.58 17.00
N THR A 100 -8.67 -1.73 17.60
CA THR A 100 -7.22 -1.67 17.36
C THR A 100 -6.52 -2.92 17.92
N PHE A 101 -7.06 -3.50 19.00
CA PHE A 101 -6.63 -4.79 19.54
C PHE A 101 -6.59 -5.86 18.45
N ARG A 102 -7.68 -6.00 17.68
CA ARG A 102 -7.83 -7.04 16.64
C ARG A 102 -6.81 -6.85 15.52
N LEU A 103 -6.68 -5.62 15.04
CA LEU A 103 -5.78 -5.26 13.95
C LEU A 103 -4.30 -5.49 14.32
N LYS A 104 -3.94 -5.30 15.60
CA LYS A 104 -2.55 -5.40 16.05
C LYS A 104 -2.16 -6.79 16.57
N PHE A 105 -3.10 -7.54 17.13
CA PHE A 105 -2.80 -8.82 17.79
C PHE A 105 -2.24 -9.88 16.82
N ARG A 106 -2.88 -10.06 15.67
CA ARG A 106 -2.49 -11.09 14.70
C ARG A 106 -1.12 -10.83 14.07
N PRO A 107 -0.81 -9.62 13.57
CA PRO A 107 0.55 -9.30 13.11
C PRO A 107 1.59 -9.41 14.21
N LEU A 108 1.25 -9.05 15.45
CA LEU A 108 2.17 -9.13 16.59
C LEU A 108 2.57 -10.58 16.88
N VAL A 109 1.60 -11.50 16.99
CA VAL A 109 1.87 -12.92 17.23
C VAL A 109 2.66 -13.54 16.08
N PHE A 110 2.29 -13.22 14.83
CA PHE A 110 3.00 -13.71 13.64
C PHE A 110 4.47 -13.25 13.61
N ASN A 111 4.72 -11.94 13.72
CA ASN A 111 6.08 -11.39 13.65
C ASN A 111 6.95 -11.81 14.84
N LEU A 112 6.37 -11.97 16.04
CA LEU A 112 7.11 -12.49 17.20
C LEU A 112 7.37 -14.00 17.08
N GLY A 113 6.46 -14.76 16.47
CA GLY A 113 6.60 -16.19 16.23
C GLY A 113 7.63 -16.54 15.16
N ASP A 114 7.95 -15.59 14.27
CA ASP A 114 8.81 -15.82 13.11
C ASP A 114 10.23 -16.31 13.50
N PRO A 115 10.63 -17.54 13.10
CA PRO A 115 11.98 -18.04 13.32
C PRO A 115 13.04 -17.30 12.50
N LYS A 116 12.68 -16.67 11.38
CA LYS A 116 13.58 -15.90 10.51
C LYS A 116 13.91 -14.51 11.09
N ASN A 117 13.15 -14.03 12.08
CA ASN A 117 13.37 -12.74 12.75
C ASN A 117 13.61 -12.85 14.28
N PRO A 118 14.70 -13.51 14.73
CA PRO A 118 15.00 -13.60 16.17
C PRO A 118 15.43 -12.25 16.78
N GLN A 119 15.88 -11.31 15.95
CA GLN A 119 16.37 -10.00 16.40
C GLN A 119 15.25 -9.12 16.96
N LEU A 120 14.04 -9.19 16.39
CA LEU A 120 12.89 -8.45 16.90
C LEU A 120 12.57 -8.85 18.36
N ARG A 121 12.55 -10.16 18.63
CA ARG A 121 12.33 -10.69 19.99
C ARG A 121 13.44 -10.27 20.95
N ARG A 122 14.70 -10.36 20.52
CA ARG A 122 15.86 -9.92 21.32
C ARG A 122 15.74 -8.46 21.73
N LYS A 123 15.42 -7.56 20.80
CA LYS A 123 15.21 -6.14 21.10
C LYS A 123 14.13 -5.92 22.17
N LEU A 124 13.10 -6.76 22.18
CA LEU A 124 12.01 -6.68 23.15
C LEU A 124 12.43 -7.23 24.53
N LEU A 125 13.16 -8.34 24.57
CA LEU A 125 13.68 -8.95 25.81
C LEU A 125 14.81 -8.13 26.45
N ASP A 126 15.69 -7.55 25.63
CA ASP A 126 16.78 -6.69 26.07
C ASP A 126 16.28 -5.28 26.50
N GLY A 127 14.99 -4.99 26.29
CA GLY A 127 14.38 -3.70 26.64
C GLY A 127 14.71 -2.55 25.69
N ALA A 128 15.39 -2.81 24.56
CA ALA A 128 15.66 -1.82 23.52
C ALA A 128 14.38 -1.34 22.81
N LEU A 129 13.33 -2.17 22.80
CA LEU A 129 11.99 -1.83 22.34
C LEU A 129 10.99 -2.01 23.49
N SER A 130 10.21 -0.97 23.78
CA SER A 130 9.15 -1.06 24.79
C SER A 130 7.89 -1.71 24.21
N PRO A 131 7.06 -2.38 25.03
CA PRO A 131 5.78 -2.95 24.58
C PRO A 131 4.87 -1.93 23.91
N SER A 132 4.82 -0.69 24.42
CA SER A 132 4.02 0.38 23.83
C SER A 132 4.57 0.83 22.47
N ALA A 133 5.89 0.96 22.32
CA ALA A 133 6.51 1.30 21.04
C ALA A 133 6.30 0.19 20.00
N MET A 134 6.37 -1.07 20.41
CA MET A 134 6.10 -2.22 19.57
C MET A 134 4.69 -2.17 18.95
N LEU A 135 3.69 -1.74 19.73
CA LEU A 135 2.32 -1.59 19.24
C LEU A 135 2.11 -0.37 18.32
N GLN A 136 3.05 0.57 18.26
CA GLN A 136 2.99 1.69 17.30
C GLN A 136 3.60 1.34 15.95
N LEU A 137 4.43 0.28 15.88
CA LEU A 137 5.01 -0.20 14.64
C LEU A 137 3.95 -0.83 13.74
N THR A 138 4.11 -0.67 12.43
CA THR A 138 3.28 -1.37 11.45
C THR A 138 3.73 -2.83 11.29
N ALA A 139 2.87 -3.68 10.74
CA ALA A 139 3.24 -5.07 10.42
C ALA A 139 4.46 -5.15 9.50
N SER A 140 4.61 -4.18 8.60
CA SER A 140 5.76 -4.06 7.70
C SER A 140 7.04 -3.71 8.46
N ASP A 141 6.95 -2.81 9.44
CA ASP A 141 8.10 -2.38 10.26
C ASP A 141 8.53 -3.44 11.30
N MET A 142 7.67 -4.41 11.60
CA MET A 142 8.00 -5.56 12.44
C MET A 142 8.73 -6.67 11.69
N ALA A 143 8.69 -6.67 10.36
CA ALA A 143 9.32 -7.71 9.53
C ALA A 143 10.86 -7.76 9.71
N SER A 144 11.49 -8.81 9.19
CA SER A 144 12.95 -8.91 9.20
C SER A 144 13.59 -7.77 8.38
N SER A 145 14.77 -7.29 8.81
CA SER A 145 15.48 -6.21 8.10
C SER A 145 15.77 -6.54 6.62
N ALA A 146 16.01 -7.82 6.30
CA ALA A 146 16.19 -8.28 4.93
C ALA A 146 14.89 -8.14 4.11
N LEU A 147 13.75 -8.57 4.68
CA LEU A 147 12.44 -8.48 4.03
C LEU A 147 11.98 -7.02 3.90
N GLN A 148 12.25 -6.18 4.90
CA GLN A 148 11.97 -4.74 4.83
C GLN A 148 12.73 -4.07 3.69
N ARG A 149 14.03 -4.35 3.58
CA ARG A 149 14.86 -3.83 2.48
C ARG A 149 14.32 -4.30 1.13
N GLN A 150 14.02 -5.58 1.01
CA GLN A 150 13.49 -6.15 -0.23
C GLN A 150 12.15 -5.49 -0.61
N ARG A 151 11.20 -5.36 0.33
CA ARG A 151 9.93 -4.64 0.11
C ARG A 151 10.14 -3.18 -0.30
N SER A 152 11.12 -2.50 0.28
CA SER A 152 11.46 -1.12 -0.10
C SER A 152 12.00 -1.03 -1.52
N GLU A 153 12.85 -1.98 -1.93
CA GLU A 153 13.41 -2.07 -3.28
C GLU A 153 12.32 -2.35 -4.31
N TRP A 154 11.40 -3.28 -4.02
CA TRP A 154 10.26 -3.56 -4.88
C TRP A 154 9.35 -2.36 -5.03
N ARG A 155 9.01 -1.68 -3.92
CA ARG A 155 8.15 -0.49 -3.94
C ARG A 155 8.78 0.62 -4.78
N GLU A 156 10.07 0.83 -4.61
CA GLU A 156 10.82 1.83 -5.37
C GLU A 156 10.93 1.45 -6.86
N LYS A 157 11.16 0.17 -7.17
CA LYS A 157 11.13 -0.33 -8.55
C LYS A 157 9.77 -0.11 -9.21
N ARG A 158 8.67 -0.48 -8.55
CA ARG A 158 7.31 -0.25 -9.04
C ARG A 158 7.01 1.22 -9.24
N LYS A 159 7.44 2.08 -8.32
CA LYS A 159 7.31 3.53 -8.48
C LYS A 159 8.00 4.02 -9.75
N ARG A 160 9.22 3.53 -10.04
CA ARG A 160 9.94 3.88 -11.28
C ARG A 160 9.22 3.36 -12.52
N ASP A 161 8.70 2.14 -12.47
CA ASP A 161 8.02 1.52 -13.61
C ASP A 161 6.70 2.24 -13.92
N CYS A 162 5.91 2.58 -12.90
CA CYS A 162 4.65 3.33 -13.07
C CYS A 162 4.88 4.75 -13.64
N VAL A 163 5.92 5.46 -13.20
CA VAL A 163 6.26 6.79 -13.74
C VAL A 163 6.79 6.72 -15.17
N ARG A 164 7.40 5.61 -15.58
CA ARG A 164 7.90 5.41 -16.95
C ARG A 164 6.80 5.18 -17.96
N GLU A 165 5.65 4.68 -17.54
CA GLU A 165 4.53 4.34 -18.42
C GLU A 165 3.50 5.48 -18.51
N ARG A 166 3.89 6.63 -19.07
CA ARG A 166 2.92 7.46 -19.78
C ARG A 166 2.87 6.92 -21.22
N PRO A 167 2.04 5.90 -21.53
CA PRO A 167 1.97 5.39 -22.90
C PRO A 167 1.59 6.56 -23.79
N VAL A 168 2.50 6.95 -24.67
CA VAL A 168 2.17 7.95 -25.67
C VAL A 168 1.09 7.31 -26.54
N LYS A 169 -0.16 7.76 -26.38
CA LYS A 169 -1.29 7.18 -27.10
C LYS A 169 -0.99 7.28 -28.60
N GLY A 170 -0.96 6.15 -29.30
CA GLY A 170 -0.79 6.10 -30.74
C GLY A 170 0.47 5.38 -31.23
N PHE A 171 0.69 5.46 -32.54
CA PHE A 171 1.87 4.92 -33.19
C PHE A 171 2.92 6.04 -33.35
N VAL A 172 4.18 5.75 -33.01
CA VAL A 172 5.28 6.72 -33.14
C VAL A 172 5.71 6.79 -34.61
N THR A 173 5.77 8.00 -35.16
CA THR A 173 6.20 8.27 -36.53
C THR A 173 7.14 9.46 -36.59
N ASP A 174 7.97 9.48 -37.63
CA ASP A 174 8.83 10.62 -37.95
C ASP A 174 8.27 11.50 -39.08
N LEU A 175 6.97 11.35 -39.39
CA LEU A 175 6.30 12.03 -40.51
C LEU A 175 5.96 13.50 -40.23
N TYR A 176 5.86 13.89 -38.96
CA TYR A 176 5.39 15.21 -38.55
C TYR A 176 6.47 15.97 -37.79
N ARG A 177 6.69 17.24 -38.13
CA ARG A 177 7.58 18.13 -37.38
C ARG A 177 6.79 18.92 -36.35
N CYS A 178 7.33 19.02 -35.14
CA CYS A 178 6.70 19.78 -34.07
C CYS A 178 7.04 21.27 -34.16
N ASP A 179 6.02 22.13 -34.14
CA ASP A 179 6.17 23.59 -34.23
C ASP A 179 6.89 24.25 -33.03
N ARG A 180 7.10 23.50 -31.93
CA ARG A 180 7.71 24.02 -30.69
C ARG A 180 9.17 23.63 -30.49
N CYS A 181 9.54 22.39 -30.80
CA CYS A 181 10.91 21.84 -30.62
C CYS A 181 11.63 21.56 -31.94
N ASP A 182 10.95 21.65 -33.09
CA ASP A 182 11.40 21.20 -34.43
C ASP A 182 11.84 19.72 -34.50
N CYS A 183 11.44 18.93 -33.51
CA CYS A 183 11.72 17.51 -33.44
C CYS A 183 10.70 16.70 -34.29
N THR A 184 11.17 15.66 -34.98
CA THR A 184 10.37 14.88 -35.95
C THR A 184 9.60 13.73 -35.32
N ARG A 185 9.96 13.31 -34.10
CA ARG A 185 9.39 12.13 -33.46
C ARG A 185 8.07 12.48 -32.78
N ALA A 186 6.96 12.11 -33.42
CA ALA A 186 5.60 12.38 -32.95
C ALA A 186 4.76 11.11 -32.90
N ALA A 187 3.97 10.95 -31.83
CA ALA A 187 3.00 9.87 -31.70
C ALA A 187 1.63 10.31 -32.20
N VAL A 188 1.06 9.53 -33.11
CA VAL A 188 -0.17 9.85 -33.81
C VAL A 188 -1.30 8.98 -33.29
N HIS A 189 -2.40 9.59 -32.86
CA HIS A 189 -3.60 8.88 -32.39
C HIS A 189 -4.87 9.55 -32.86
N ARG A 190 -5.94 8.75 -32.95
CA ARG A 190 -7.27 9.24 -33.30
C ARG A 190 -8.07 9.47 -32.03
N ALA A 191 -8.66 10.66 -31.88
CA ALA A 191 -9.46 11.02 -30.71
C ALA A 191 -10.71 11.82 -31.08
N ILE A 192 -11.73 11.71 -30.23
CA ILE A 192 -12.99 12.46 -30.33
C ILE A 192 -12.91 13.62 -29.32
N ARG A 193 -13.36 14.83 -29.70
CA ARG A 193 -13.44 15.95 -28.74
C ARG A 193 -14.56 15.68 -27.73
N ALA A 194 -14.28 15.87 -26.45
CA ALA A 194 -15.26 15.72 -25.38
C ALA A 194 -16.49 16.59 -25.67
N GLY A 195 -17.68 15.96 -25.73
CA GLY A 195 -18.96 16.63 -26.02
C GLY A 195 -19.58 16.36 -27.39
N GLN A 196 -18.88 15.71 -28.34
CA GLN A 196 -19.47 15.29 -29.62
C GLN A 196 -19.92 13.83 -29.59
N LYS A 197 -21.23 13.59 -29.56
CA LYS A 197 -21.88 12.26 -29.44
C LYS A 197 -21.92 11.41 -30.72
N GLN A 198 -21.14 11.73 -31.76
CA GLN A 198 -21.17 10.95 -33.01
C GLN A 198 -19.77 10.45 -33.39
N VAL A 199 -19.64 9.13 -33.50
CA VAL A 199 -18.40 8.38 -33.81
C VAL A 199 -17.78 8.85 -35.15
N ASP A 200 -18.58 9.42 -36.04
CA ASP A 200 -18.18 9.85 -37.40
C ASP A 200 -17.27 11.10 -37.44
N ARG A 201 -16.91 11.71 -36.31
CA ARG A 201 -16.03 12.90 -36.25
C ARG A 201 -14.71 12.65 -35.51
N ALA A 202 -14.19 11.43 -35.53
CA ALA A 202 -12.89 11.13 -34.95
C ALA A 202 -11.75 11.80 -35.76
N ARG A 203 -11.05 12.76 -35.14
CA ARG A 203 -9.93 13.53 -35.70
C ARG A 203 -8.59 12.90 -35.33
N THR A 204 -7.57 13.13 -36.16
CA THR A 204 -6.21 12.65 -35.93
C THR A 204 -5.41 13.74 -35.22
N TYR A 205 -4.72 13.37 -34.15
CA TYR A 205 -3.84 14.26 -33.41
C TYR A 205 -2.43 13.68 -33.40
N ALA A 206 -1.43 14.56 -33.50
CA ALA A 206 -0.04 14.22 -33.27
C ALA A 206 0.41 14.85 -31.94
N THR A 207 1.14 14.07 -31.14
CA THR A 207 1.77 14.51 -29.90
C THR A 207 3.27 14.33 -30.01
N CYS A 208 4.04 15.40 -29.84
CA CYS A 208 5.48 15.35 -29.81
C CYS A 208 5.98 14.51 -28.62
N THR A 209 6.92 13.60 -28.86
CA THR A 209 7.48 12.73 -27.82
C THR A 209 8.42 13.44 -26.84
N ASP A 210 9.11 14.50 -27.28
CA ASP A 210 10.11 15.21 -26.46
C ASP A 210 9.50 16.37 -25.65
N CYS A 211 8.64 17.19 -26.27
CA CYS A 211 8.05 18.37 -25.61
C CYS A 211 6.57 18.22 -25.24
N SER A 212 5.96 17.05 -25.49
CA SER A 212 4.54 16.75 -25.20
C SER A 212 3.52 17.71 -25.82
N HIS A 213 3.93 18.52 -26.81
CA HIS A 213 3.03 19.41 -27.53
C HIS A 213 2.08 18.58 -28.41
N ARG A 214 0.77 18.90 -28.38
CA ARG A 214 -0.26 18.21 -29.15
C ARG A 214 -0.89 19.15 -30.17
N TRP A 215 -1.00 18.70 -31.43
CA TRP A 215 -1.65 19.42 -32.52
C TRP A 215 -2.54 18.50 -33.37
N GLU A 216 -3.42 19.09 -34.16
CA GLU A 216 -4.30 18.38 -35.10
C GLU A 216 -3.61 18.25 -36.46
N VAL A 217 -3.71 17.08 -37.09
CA VAL A 217 -3.10 16.75 -38.39
C VAL A 217 -4.18 16.56 -39.45
#